data_AF-A0A4V6Z7P3-F1
#
_entry.id   AF-A0A4V6Z7P3-F1
#
_cell.length_a   1.000
_cell.length_b   1.000
_cell.length_c   1.000
_cell.angle_alpha   90.00
_cell.angle_beta   90.00
_cell.angle_gamma   90.00
#
_symmetry.space_group_name_H-M   'P 1'
#
loop_
_entity.id
_entity.type
_entity.pdbx_description
1 polymer ?
#
loop_
_entity_poly.entity_id
_entity_poly.type
_entity_poly.pdbx_seq_one_letter_code
_entity_poly.pdbx_strand_id
1 'polypeptide(L)'
;MESWRLVWREGFAPVISTSGLESLRAALQGDDPRLTQGSTTTPPPLMCVQDWPVEAACALGFCGWQGDDLETVGQVEEFFARACFEADQRLGEPAACRWFLNWFDDTPRAEMRRELLAEVERSLAERFPIERPAAAVVPHEKTETAAA
;
A
#
# COMPACT_ATOMS: atom_id res chain seq x y z
N MET A 1 17.30 -2.77 -5.40
CA MET A 1 15.83 -2.81 -5.18
C MET A 1 15.19 -2.38 -6.48
N GLU A 2 14.17 -3.08 -6.98
CA GLU A 2 13.44 -2.65 -8.18
C GLU A 2 12.77 -1.30 -7.92
N SER A 3 12.81 -0.37 -8.88
CA SER A 3 12.33 1.01 -8.68
C SER A 3 10.87 1.07 -8.26
N TRP A 4 10.02 0.16 -8.76
CA TRP A 4 8.61 0.09 -8.35
C TRP A 4 8.45 -0.29 -6.86
N ARG A 5 9.29 -1.19 -6.33
CA ARG A 5 9.27 -1.57 -4.90
C ARG A 5 9.75 -0.44 -4.02
N LEU A 6 10.76 0.32 -4.47
CA LEU A 6 11.19 1.53 -3.76
C LEU A 6 10.03 2.53 -3.64
N VAL A 7 9.37 2.83 -4.76
CA VAL A 7 8.23 3.75 -4.80
C VAL A 7 7.07 3.26 -3.96
N TRP A 8 6.78 1.96 -3.99
CA TRP A 8 5.78 1.37 -3.11
C TRP A 8 6.16 1.58 -1.64
N ARG A 9 7.35 1.13 -1.23
CA ARG A 9 7.73 1.06 0.20
C ARG A 9 7.95 2.42 0.83
N GLU A 10 8.58 3.34 0.10
CA GLU A 10 9.01 4.64 0.63
C GLU A 10 8.09 5.79 0.18
N GLY A 11 7.40 5.62 -0.95
CA GLY A 11 6.43 6.57 -1.47
C GLY A 11 5.00 6.27 -1.01
N PHE A 12 4.38 5.24 -1.58
CA PHE A 12 2.94 4.98 -1.46
C PHE A 12 2.50 4.32 -0.15
N ALA A 13 3.17 3.24 0.26
CA ALA A 13 2.76 2.45 1.41
C ALA A 13 2.64 3.28 2.70
N PRO A 14 3.48 4.29 3.00
CA PRO A 14 3.29 5.09 4.20
C PRO A 14 2.30 6.28 4.02
N VAL A 15 1.74 6.53 2.83
CA VAL A 15 0.64 7.53 2.64
C VAL A 15 -0.74 6.89 2.65
N ILE A 16 -0.84 5.61 2.28
CA ILE A 16 -2.10 4.86 2.27
C ILE A 16 -2.53 4.55 3.70
N SER A 17 -3.82 4.62 4.01
CA SER A 17 -4.37 4.23 5.32
C SER A 17 -4.22 2.72 5.58
N THR A 18 -4.39 2.29 6.84
CA THR A 18 -4.32 0.85 7.15
C THR A 18 -5.50 0.11 6.52
N SER A 19 -6.70 0.69 6.59
CA SER A 19 -7.91 0.18 5.93
C SER A 19 -7.76 0.09 4.40
N GLY A 20 -7.09 1.07 3.79
CA GLY A 20 -6.73 1.06 2.37
C GLY A 20 -5.84 -0.14 2.01
N LEU A 21 -4.78 -0.37 2.78
CA LEU A 21 -3.90 -1.52 2.58
C LEU A 21 -4.61 -2.86 2.82
N GLU A 22 -5.49 -2.95 3.83
CA GLU A 22 -6.26 -4.17 4.10
C GLU A 22 -7.26 -4.48 2.99
N SER A 23 -7.93 -3.45 2.46
CA SER A 23 -8.85 -3.56 1.34
C SER A 23 -8.13 -4.00 0.06
N LEU A 24 -6.97 -3.40 -0.22
CA LEU A 24 -6.14 -3.80 -1.34
C LEU A 24 -5.61 -5.23 -1.19
N ARG A 25 -5.19 -5.64 0.01
CA ARG A 25 -4.79 -7.03 0.31
C ARG A 25 -5.91 -8.01 -0.06
N ALA A 26 -7.14 -7.75 0.40
CA ALA A 26 -8.28 -8.60 0.12
C ALA A 26 -8.57 -8.69 -1.38
N ALA A 27 -8.53 -7.55 -2.09
CA ALA A 27 -8.74 -7.50 -3.54
C ALA A 27 -7.68 -8.30 -4.33
N LEU A 28 -6.40 -8.15 -3.97
CA LEU A 28 -5.29 -8.88 -4.59
C LEU A 28 -5.37 -10.39 -4.33
N GLN A 29 -5.73 -10.80 -3.10
CA GLN A 29 -5.92 -12.21 -2.76
C GLN A 29 -7.07 -12.83 -3.55
N GLY A 30 -8.20 -12.12 -3.66
CA GLY A 30 -9.43 -12.58 -4.30
C GLY A 30 -9.48 -12.45 -5.83
N ASP A 31 -8.48 -11.84 -6.46
CA ASP A 31 -8.54 -11.45 -7.88
C ASP A 31 -9.72 -10.54 -8.21
N ASP A 32 -9.99 -9.56 -7.34
CA ASP A 32 -11.18 -8.71 -7.48
C ASP A 32 -11.20 -8.01 -8.86
N PRO A 33 -12.23 -8.22 -9.69
CA PRO A 33 -12.31 -7.61 -11.01
C PRO A 33 -12.45 -6.08 -10.96
N ARG A 34 -12.83 -5.51 -9.81
CA ARG A 34 -12.92 -4.06 -9.59
C ARG A 34 -11.54 -3.41 -9.35
N LEU A 35 -10.50 -4.20 -9.12
CA LEU A 35 -9.11 -3.74 -9.14
C LEU A 35 -8.58 -3.82 -10.58
N THR A 36 -8.49 -2.69 -11.27
CA THR A 36 -8.17 -2.61 -12.71
C THR A 36 -6.77 -2.02 -12.98
N GLN A 37 -6.19 -2.33 -14.14
CA GLN A 37 -4.95 -1.73 -14.65
C GLN A 37 -5.26 -0.74 -15.79
N GLY A 38 -4.40 0.24 -16.01
CA GLY A 38 -4.47 1.19 -17.13
C GLY A 38 -5.43 2.37 -16.96
N SER A 39 -6.05 2.53 -15.79
CA SER A 39 -6.92 3.67 -15.47
C SER A 39 -7.02 3.89 -13.96
N THR A 40 -7.13 5.15 -13.52
CA THR A 40 -7.32 5.49 -12.09
C THR A 40 -8.66 4.97 -11.58
N THR A 41 -9.72 5.23 -12.34
CA THR A 41 -11.12 4.89 -12.03
C THR A 41 -11.86 4.41 -13.29
N THR A 42 -12.94 3.68 -13.08
CA THR A 42 -14.00 3.42 -14.06
C THR A 42 -15.30 4.02 -13.51
N PRO A 43 -15.97 4.94 -14.23
CA PRO A 43 -15.53 5.53 -15.51
C PRO A 43 -14.25 6.39 -15.35
N PRO A 44 -13.47 6.62 -16.43
CA PRO A 44 -12.27 7.45 -16.37
C PRO A 44 -12.56 8.87 -15.85
N PRO A 45 -11.59 9.53 -15.21
CA PRO A 45 -11.79 10.79 -14.48
C PRO A 45 -11.96 12.01 -15.41
N LEU A 46 -13.06 12.04 -16.16
CA LEU A 46 -13.46 13.17 -17.00
C LEU A 46 -14.26 14.18 -16.17
N MET A 47 -14.18 15.47 -16.52
CA MET A 47 -14.88 16.54 -15.81
C MET A 47 -16.40 16.33 -15.71
N CYS A 48 -17.03 15.68 -16.70
CA CYS A 48 -18.47 15.46 -16.73
C CYS A 48 -18.97 14.30 -15.85
N VAL A 49 -18.05 13.47 -15.32
CA VAL A 49 -18.39 12.28 -14.50
C VAL A 49 -17.83 12.37 -13.08
N GLN A 50 -17.34 13.53 -12.66
CA GLN A 50 -16.70 13.73 -11.34
C GLN A 50 -17.59 13.28 -10.18
N ASP A 51 -18.89 13.59 -10.25
CA ASP A 51 -19.87 13.24 -9.21
C ASP A 51 -20.45 11.83 -9.37
N TRP A 52 -20.02 11.06 -10.37
CA TRP A 52 -20.52 9.71 -10.61
C TRP A 52 -19.86 8.71 -9.66
N PRO A 53 -20.56 7.63 -9.29
CA PRO A 53 -19.97 6.58 -8.47
C PRO A 53 -18.81 5.87 -9.19
N VAL A 54 -17.83 5.42 -8.41
CA VAL A 54 -16.75 4.55 -8.90
C VAL A 54 -17.24 3.10 -9.02
N GLU A 55 -16.89 2.45 -10.13
CA GLU A 55 -17.22 1.04 -10.41
C GLU A 55 -15.99 0.12 -10.35
N ALA A 56 -14.81 0.67 -10.61
CA ALA A 56 -13.50 0.01 -10.52
C ALA A 56 -12.39 1.06 -10.38
N ALA A 57 -11.20 0.66 -9.88
CA ALA A 57 -10.06 1.57 -9.72
C ALA A 57 -8.71 0.84 -9.75
N CYS A 58 -7.62 1.59 -9.99
CA CYS A 58 -6.25 1.10 -9.82
C CYS A 58 -5.94 0.81 -8.35
N ALA A 59 -4.76 0.25 -8.04
CA ALA A 59 -4.39 -0.08 -6.66
C ALA A 59 -4.53 1.10 -5.68
N LEU A 60 -4.12 2.31 -6.10
CA LEU A 60 -4.22 3.50 -5.25
C LEU A 60 -5.66 3.98 -5.12
N GLY A 61 -6.39 4.07 -6.23
CA GLY A 61 -7.79 4.49 -6.21
C GLY A 61 -8.67 3.52 -5.43
N PHE A 62 -8.38 2.22 -5.51
CA PHE A 62 -9.06 1.17 -4.74
C PHE A 62 -8.84 1.33 -3.23
N CYS A 63 -7.65 1.76 -2.80
CA CYS A 63 -7.38 2.06 -1.39
C CYS A 63 -8.27 3.19 -0.88
N GLY A 64 -8.37 4.29 -1.63
CA GLY A 64 -9.26 5.41 -1.27
C GLY A 64 -10.74 5.02 -1.31
N TRP A 65 -11.16 4.31 -2.36
CA TRP A 65 -12.55 3.89 -2.55
C TRP A 65 -13.03 2.89 -1.50
N GLN A 66 -12.38 1.74 -1.42
CA GLN A 66 -12.85 0.64 -0.57
C GLN A 66 -12.31 0.72 0.86
N GLY A 67 -11.21 1.46 1.09
CA GLY A 67 -10.60 1.57 2.40
C GLY A 67 -10.88 2.87 3.15
N ASP A 68 -11.10 3.98 2.44
CA ASP A 68 -11.34 5.31 3.03
C ASP A 68 -12.74 5.86 2.69
N ASP A 69 -13.65 4.99 2.26
CA ASP A 69 -15.06 5.28 1.97
C ASP A 69 -15.28 6.44 0.97
N LEU A 70 -14.38 6.62 0.01
CA LEU A 70 -14.57 7.59 -1.08
C LEU A 70 -15.55 7.03 -2.11
N GLU A 71 -16.55 7.78 -2.55
CA GLU A 71 -17.65 7.23 -3.36
C GLU A 71 -17.54 7.61 -4.85
N THR A 72 -17.05 8.82 -5.12
CA THR A 72 -17.14 9.44 -6.44
C THR A 72 -15.82 9.42 -7.20
N VAL A 73 -15.92 9.47 -8.53
CA VAL A 73 -14.76 9.54 -9.44
C VAL A 73 -13.83 10.70 -9.05
N GLY A 74 -14.38 11.87 -8.73
CA GLY A 74 -13.60 13.04 -8.35
C GLY A 74 -12.86 12.90 -7.02
N GLN A 75 -13.52 12.31 -6.01
CA GLN A 75 -12.87 12.05 -4.72
C GLN A 75 -11.69 11.08 -4.87
N VAL A 76 -11.88 10.01 -5.64
CA VAL A 76 -10.84 9.00 -5.86
C VAL A 76 -9.70 9.55 -6.71
N GLU A 77 -9.99 10.37 -7.72
CA GLU A 77 -8.97 11.05 -8.52
C GLU A 77 -8.16 12.06 -7.68
N GLU A 78 -8.81 12.83 -6.80
CA GLU A 78 -8.12 13.74 -5.88
C GLU A 78 -7.22 12.97 -4.91
N PHE A 79 -7.71 11.86 -4.36
CA PHE A 79 -6.92 10.96 -3.53
C PHE A 79 -5.70 10.44 -4.28
N PHE A 80 -5.88 9.96 -5.50
CA PHE A 80 -4.81 9.46 -6.37
C PHE A 80 -3.75 10.54 -6.62
N ALA A 81 -4.17 11.74 -7.04
CA ALA A 81 -3.28 12.86 -7.31
C ALA A 81 -2.47 13.26 -6.07
N ARG A 82 -3.12 13.33 -4.90
CA ARG A 82 -2.45 13.60 -3.62
C ARG A 82 -1.44 12.51 -3.26
N ALA A 83 -1.81 11.25 -3.37
CA ALA A 83 -0.91 10.13 -3.07
C ALA A 83 0.34 10.14 -3.96
N CYS A 84 0.18 10.41 -5.27
CA CYS A 84 1.29 10.55 -6.20
C CYS A 84 2.19 11.73 -5.82
N PHE A 85 1.61 12.90 -5.53
CA PHE A 85 2.36 14.08 -5.10
C PHE A 85 3.17 13.81 -3.81
N GLU A 86 2.56 13.21 -2.80
CA GLU A 86 3.23 12.90 -1.54
C GLU A 86 4.34 11.84 -1.71
N ALA A 87 4.12 10.84 -2.56
CA ALA A 87 5.14 9.85 -2.90
C ALA A 87 6.37 10.51 -3.55
N ASP A 88 6.15 11.41 -4.52
CA ASP A 88 7.22 12.17 -5.17
C ASP A 88 7.98 13.04 -4.17
N GLN A 89 7.27 13.74 -3.26
CA GLN A 89 7.90 14.56 -2.22
C GLN A 89 8.77 13.73 -1.27
N ARG A 90 8.29 12.54 -0.87
CA ARG A 90 9.05 11.64 0.00
C ARG A 90 10.32 11.11 -0.64
N LEU A 91 10.25 10.81 -1.93
CA LEU A 91 11.40 10.31 -2.69
C LEU A 91 12.34 11.42 -3.14
N GLY A 92 11.93 12.69 -3.05
CA GLY A 92 12.72 13.84 -3.48
C GLY A 92 12.91 13.90 -5.01
N GLU A 93 12.10 13.18 -5.78
CA GLU A 93 12.18 13.11 -7.24
C GLU A 93 10.82 13.39 -7.87
N PRO A 94 10.72 14.37 -8.79
CA PRO A 94 9.50 14.62 -9.54
C PRO A 94 9.05 13.40 -10.37
N ALA A 95 7.76 13.09 -10.28
CA ALA A 95 7.13 11.97 -10.97
C ALA A 95 7.79 10.61 -10.71
N ALA A 96 8.43 10.40 -9.55
CA ALA A 96 8.94 9.10 -9.14
C ALA A 96 7.82 8.04 -9.07
N CYS A 97 6.60 8.47 -8.74
CA CYS A 97 5.38 7.67 -8.77
C CYS A 97 5.19 6.87 -10.07
N ARG A 98 5.68 7.40 -11.22
CA ARG A 98 5.59 6.76 -12.54
C ARG A 98 6.22 5.37 -12.57
N TRP A 99 7.26 5.10 -11.78
CA TRP A 99 7.92 3.79 -11.82
C TRP A 99 7.03 2.68 -11.27
N PHE A 100 6.23 2.99 -10.26
CA PHE A 100 5.22 2.06 -9.77
C PHE A 100 4.03 1.98 -10.73
N LEU A 101 3.52 3.11 -11.21
CA LEU A 101 2.35 3.13 -12.09
C LEU A 101 2.60 2.38 -13.41
N ASN A 102 3.73 2.64 -14.07
CA ASN A 102 4.10 1.94 -15.30
C ASN A 102 4.28 0.44 -15.05
N TRP A 103 4.97 0.06 -13.96
CA TRP A 103 5.11 -1.34 -13.60
C TRP A 103 3.74 -1.98 -13.34
N PHE A 104 2.87 -1.32 -12.59
CA PHE A 104 1.54 -1.82 -12.26
C PHE A 104 0.70 -2.01 -13.52
N ASP A 105 0.77 -1.10 -14.49
CA ASP A 105 -0.03 -1.18 -15.72
C ASP A 105 0.53 -2.15 -16.75
N ASP A 106 1.86 -2.23 -16.89
CA ASP A 106 2.53 -3.05 -17.92
C ASP A 106 2.74 -4.52 -17.50
N THR A 107 2.72 -4.81 -16.19
CA THR A 107 2.96 -6.16 -15.67
C THR A 107 1.73 -7.05 -15.85
N PRO A 108 1.87 -8.31 -16.33
CA PRO A 108 0.75 -9.24 -16.44
C PRO A 108 -0.02 -9.37 -15.11
N ARG A 109 -1.35 -9.27 -15.14
CA ARG A 109 -2.21 -9.21 -13.94
C ARG A 109 -1.87 -10.22 -12.85
N ALA A 110 -1.61 -11.47 -13.21
CA ALA A 110 -1.29 -12.53 -12.26
C ALA A 110 0.05 -12.29 -11.54
N GLU A 111 1.04 -11.77 -12.25
CA GLU A 111 2.35 -11.40 -11.70
C GLU A 111 2.23 -10.14 -10.84
N MET A 112 1.59 -9.09 -11.37
CA MET A 112 1.31 -7.86 -10.62
C MET A 112 0.63 -8.17 -9.29
N ARG A 113 -0.43 -8.99 -9.31
CA ARG A 113 -1.16 -9.37 -8.09
C ARG A 113 -0.27 -10.04 -7.06
N ARG A 114 0.47 -11.06 -7.49
CA ARG A 114 1.34 -11.85 -6.60
C ARG A 114 2.40 -10.96 -5.95
N GLU A 115 3.04 -10.09 -6.73
CA GLU A 115 4.15 -9.27 -6.25
C GLU A 115 3.69 -8.09 -5.42
N LEU A 116 2.62 -7.41 -5.84
CA LEU A 116 2.05 -6.33 -5.05
C LEU A 116 1.48 -6.84 -3.72
N LEU A 117 0.86 -8.03 -3.71
CA LEU A 117 0.33 -8.63 -2.48
C LEU A 117 1.43 -8.83 -1.44
N ALA A 118 2.60 -9.33 -1.85
CA ALA A 118 3.73 -9.52 -0.95
C ALA A 118 4.21 -8.19 -0.33
N GLU A 119 4.19 -7.10 -1.11
CA GLU A 119 4.56 -5.77 -0.61
C GLU A 119 3.49 -5.15 0.28
N VAL A 120 2.20 -5.35 -0.01
CA VAL A 120 1.08 -4.94 0.86
C VAL A 120 1.13 -5.66 2.20
N GLU A 121 1.33 -6.99 2.20
CA GLU A 121 1.42 -7.79 3.42
C GLU A 121 2.63 -7.38 4.27
N ARG A 122 3.77 -7.09 3.63
CA ARG A 122 4.94 -6.52 4.30
C ARG A 122 4.61 -5.19 4.97
N SER A 123 4.00 -4.26 4.24
CA SER A 123 3.63 -2.95 4.79
C SER A 123 2.63 -3.03 5.95
N LEU A 124 1.69 -3.98 5.91
CA LEU A 124 0.78 -4.24 7.02
C LEU A 124 1.51 -4.83 8.24
N ALA A 125 2.42 -5.78 8.03
CA ALA A 125 3.21 -6.36 9.12
C ALA A 125 4.09 -5.31 9.83
N GLU A 126 4.61 -4.32 9.09
CA GLU A 126 5.40 -3.22 9.65
C GLU A 126 4.56 -2.27 10.52
N ARG A 127 3.24 -2.17 10.29
CA ARG A 127 2.32 -1.35 11.10
C ARG A 127 1.88 -2.01 12.40
N PHE A 128 1.92 -3.34 12.44
CA PHE A 128 1.59 -4.12 13.63
C PHE A 128 2.79 -4.95 14.06
N PRO A 129 3.89 -4.31 14.53
CA PRO A 129 5.02 -5.05 15.03
C PRO A 129 4.56 -5.88 16.22
N ILE A 130 4.63 -7.21 16.07
CA ILE A 130 4.47 -8.13 17.19
C ILE A 130 5.65 -7.84 18.13
N GLU A 131 5.37 -7.27 19.30
CA GLU A 131 6.36 -7.21 20.38
C GLU A 131 6.85 -8.64 20.65
N ARG A 132 8.10 -8.93 20.26
CA ARG A 132 8.76 -10.13 20.77
C ARG A 132 8.89 -9.94 22.27
N PRO A 133 8.39 -10.87 23.11
CA PRO A 133 8.58 -10.76 24.54
C PRO A 133 10.08 -10.66 24.80
N ALA A 134 10.48 -9.61 25.53
CA ALA A 134 11.86 -9.43 25.95
C ALA A 134 12.33 -10.71 26.64
N ALA A 135 13.42 -11.28 26.15
CA ALA A 135 14.00 -12.48 26.75
C ALA A 135 14.19 -12.23 28.24
N ALA A 136 13.55 -13.07 29.07
CA ALA A 136 13.64 -12.96 30.52
C ALA A 136 15.12 -12.96 30.93
N VAL A 137 15.57 -11.87 31.52
CA VAL A 137 16.89 -11.80 32.13
C VAL A 137 16.87 -12.76 33.31
N VAL A 138 17.53 -13.91 33.14
CA VAL A 138 17.71 -14.88 34.23
C VAL A 138 18.71 -14.26 35.21
N PRO A 139 18.34 -14.03 36.49
CA PRO A 139 19.30 -13.51 37.45
C PRO A 139 20.36 -14.57 37.73
N HIS A 140 21.63 -14.19 37.58
CA HIS A 140 22.77 -15.03 37.87
C HIS A 140 22.96 -15.12 39.40
N GLU A 141 22.56 -16.24 40.01
CA GLU A 141 22.89 -16.52 41.41
C GLU A 141 24.41 -16.64 41.56
N LYS A 142 24.98 -15.81 42.43
CA LYS A 142 26.37 -15.95 42.89
C LYS A 142 26.37 -16.91 44.06
N THR A 143 26.81 -18.14 43.85
CA THR A 143 27.12 -19.06 44.94
C THR A 143 28.51 -18.71 45.47
N GLU A 144 28.54 -18.02 46.60
CA GLU A 144 29.75 -17.67 47.33
C GLU A 144 30.25 -18.91 48.08
N THR A 145 31.43 -19.40 47.70
CA THR A 145 32.15 -20.48 48.38
C THR A 145 32.78 -19.92 49.65
N ALA A 146 32.28 -20.33 50.82
CA ALA A 146 32.97 -20.10 52.09
C ALA A 146 33.47 -21.43 52.63
N ALA A 147 34.79 -21.61 52.55
CA ALA A 147 35.55 -22.62 53.26
C ALA A 147 35.86 -22.12 54.67
N ALA A 148 35.64 -22.97 55.68
CA ALA A 148 36.43 -23.09 56.91
C ALA A 148 36.04 -24.38 57.65
#